data_AF-A0A961RLG1-F1
#
_entry.id   AF-A0A961RLG1-F1
#
_cell.length_a   1.000
_cell.length_b   1.000
_cell.length_c   1.000
_cell.angle_alpha   90.00
_cell.angle_beta   90.00
_cell.angle_gamma   90.00
#
_symmetry.space_group_name_H-M   'P 1'
#
loop_
_entity.id
_entity.type
_entity.pdbx_description
1 polymer ?
#
loop_
_entity_poly.entity_id
_entity_poly.type
_entity_poly.pdbx_seq_one_letter_code
_entity_poly.pdbx_strand_id
1 'polypeptide(L)'
;MPFPALLRTRLEAHLAFIYPRCDASELAQRVLEAFWPDGGASSCRPVRRKLNAPVWSEKDAVLITYANTLVDGENTPLTLLDDFLTRHVGNKINGVHVLPFFPWTSDDGFAVVDYTKVNAEVGDWHHLSGIAGHHKLMADLVLNHVSSLHPWFVQYMQGQEPGRGYFIEVEPDTDLTQVVRPRPQSLLREVETANGIRHVWCTFSHDQVDLDFSNPDVLLEFIRLLRLFLDKGISTIRLDAVAFIWKEIGTSCIHLPETHEIVRLMRTLADYSREAMVLITETNVPNRENLSYFGNRNEAHGIYNFPLPPLTLHALLTGDASVLTRWQRRMPPSPAGSFYFNFTASHDGIGVRAAEGYLTDAQLSSMIEAIRGIGGLVSMRAMPDGSVRPYEINVSLWYALLAGPGGASLRFDCFMVSQTIMLALEGIPGIYIHSLLATPNDLARVEKTGHNRSINRHQWDYRDLEARLADPKSDSAMVFSEMMRRLSIRQRQKAFHPNATHMTMDFGPGIFALWRQSGDRTQSIFALHNVTAREQVVPLDRINLIENEPWVDLLSGEEVDEPRGEVLLAPYQCRWISNILPER
;
A
#
# COMPACT_ATOMS: atom_id res chain seq x y z
N MET A 1 -36.95 2.99 -1.71
CA MET A 1 -36.91 4.28 -2.43
C MET A 1 -36.12 4.07 -3.70
N PRO A 2 -36.47 4.72 -4.83
CA PRO A 2 -35.67 4.61 -6.04
C PRO A 2 -34.25 5.15 -5.78
N PHE A 3 -33.23 4.53 -6.37
CA PHE A 3 -31.86 5.03 -6.33
C PHE A 3 -31.78 6.46 -6.91
N PRO A 4 -30.83 7.30 -6.45
CA PRO A 4 -30.67 8.66 -6.98
C PRO A 4 -30.49 8.65 -8.50
N ALA A 5 -31.21 9.53 -9.20
CA ALA A 5 -31.15 9.60 -10.67
C ALA A 5 -29.72 9.82 -11.18
N LEU A 6 -28.96 10.71 -10.53
CA LEU A 6 -27.57 10.99 -10.91
C LEU A 6 -26.63 9.80 -10.70
N LEU A 7 -26.90 8.93 -9.73
CA LEU A 7 -26.14 7.69 -9.55
C LEU A 7 -26.39 6.76 -10.75
N ARG A 8 -27.65 6.53 -11.10
CA ARG A 8 -28.02 5.68 -12.26
C ARG A 8 -27.38 6.19 -13.55
N THR A 9 -27.53 7.47 -13.87
CA THR A 9 -26.95 8.06 -15.08
C THR A 9 -25.42 7.93 -15.14
N ARG A 10 -24.72 8.03 -14.00
CA ARG A 10 -23.26 7.81 -13.95
C ARG A 10 -22.89 6.36 -14.23
N LEU A 11 -23.61 5.42 -13.61
CA LEU A 11 -23.38 3.99 -13.85
C LEU A 11 -23.63 3.63 -15.32
N GLU A 12 -24.73 4.13 -15.91
CA GLU A 12 -25.02 3.93 -17.34
C GLU A 12 -23.90 4.46 -18.23
N ALA A 13 -23.35 5.64 -17.93
CA ALA A 13 -22.24 6.20 -18.70
C ALA A 13 -20.96 5.36 -18.60
N HIS A 14 -20.59 4.92 -17.39
CA HIS A 14 -19.45 4.03 -17.18
C HIS A 14 -19.62 2.71 -17.95
N LEU A 15 -20.81 2.10 -17.85
CA LEU A 15 -21.09 0.80 -18.46
C LEU A 15 -21.22 0.86 -19.98
N ALA A 16 -21.75 1.95 -20.54
CA ALA A 16 -21.77 2.17 -21.97
C ALA A 16 -20.36 2.32 -22.57
N PHE A 17 -19.42 2.87 -21.79
CA PHE A 17 -18.02 2.95 -22.20
C PHE A 17 -17.34 1.56 -22.15
N ILE A 18 -17.48 0.84 -21.04
CA ILE A 18 -16.82 -0.46 -20.82
C ILE A 18 -17.42 -1.54 -21.73
N TYR A 19 -18.75 -1.57 -21.86
CA TYR A 19 -19.50 -2.61 -22.57
C TYR A 19 -20.45 -2.02 -23.62
N PRO A 20 -19.93 -1.42 -24.72
CA PRO A 20 -20.73 -0.68 -25.70
C PRO A 20 -21.75 -1.54 -26.46
N ARG A 21 -21.65 -2.87 -26.37
CA ARG A 21 -22.58 -3.84 -26.99
C ARG A 21 -23.71 -4.30 -26.07
N CYS A 22 -23.68 -3.92 -24.79
CA CYS A 22 -24.70 -4.27 -23.79
C CYS A 22 -25.71 -3.12 -23.61
N ASP A 23 -26.91 -3.43 -23.11
CA ASP A 23 -27.83 -2.40 -22.63
C ASP A 23 -27.30 -1.82 -21.31
N ALA A 24 -26.81 -0.58 -21.37
CA ALA A 24 -26.21 0.08 -20.21
C ALA A 24 -27.21 0.33 -19.07
N SER A 25 -28.51 0.49 -19.37
CA SER A 25 -29.53 0.73 -18.33
C SER A 25 -29.88 -0.56 -17.60
N GLU A 26 -30.02 -1.66 -18.35
CA GLU A 26 -30.18 -3.00 -17.75
C GLU A 26 -28.96 -3.36 -16.90
N LEU A 27 -27.75 -3.16 -17.42
CA LEU A 27 -26.53 -3.48 -16.70
C LEU A 27 -26.34 -2.58 -15.47
N ALA A 28 -26.71 -1.30 -15.54
CA ALA A 28 -26.70 -0.41 -14.38
C ALA A 28 -27.66 -0.88 -13.29
N GLN A 29 -28.83 -1.42 -13.67
CA GLN A 29 -29.77 -2.02 -12.73
C GLN A 29 -29.15 -3.25 -12.04
N ARG A 30 -28.50 -4.14 -12.81
CA ARG A 30 -27.80 -5.32 -12.26
C ARG A 30 -26.65 -4.94 -11.33
N VAL A 31 -25.90 -3.87 -11.64
CA VAL A 31 -24.86 -3.31 -10.77
C VAL A 31 -25.46 -2.81 -9.45
N LEU A 32 -26.57 -2.09 -9.51
CA LEU A 32 -27.26 -1.60 -8.31
C LEU A 32 -27.78 -2.75 -7.44
N GLU A 33 -28.31 -3.81 -8.05
CA GLU A 33 -28.75 -5.02 -7.35
C GLU A 33 -27.58 -5.81 -6.76
N ALA A 34 -26.46 -5.90 -7.47
CA ALA A 34 -25.24 -6.54 -6.98
C ALA A 34 -24.65 -5.82 -5.77
N PHE A 35 -24.63 -4.48 -5.77
CA PHE A 35 -24.06 -3.68 -4.68
C PHE A 35 -25.06 -3.39 -3.55
N TRP A 36 -26.36 -3.32 -3.86
CA TRP A 36 -27.44 -3.06 -2.90
C TRP A 36 -28.63 -4.01 -3.14
N PRO A 37 -28.49 -5.29 -2.77
CA PRO A 37 -29.52 -6.30 -3.02
C PRO A 37 -30.88 -5.96 -2.38
N ASP A 38 -30.88 -5.24 -1.25
CA ASP A 38 -32.11 -4.81 -0.56
C ASP A 38 -32.71 -3.49 -1.10
N GLY A 39 -32.27 -3.04 -2.28
CA GLY A 39 -32.76 -1.80 -2.91
C GLY A 39 -32.23 -0.50 -2.28
N GLY A 40 -31.16 -0.58 -1.48
CA GLY A 40 -30.31 0.55 -1.06
C GLY A 40 -30.93 1.58 -0.11
N ALA A 41 -32.14 1.37 0.41
CA ALA A 41 -32.85 2.36 1.23
C ALA A 41 -32.08 2.77 2.51
N SER A 42 -31.38 1.82 3.14
CA SER A 42 -30.63 1.98 4.39
C SER A 42 -29.13 2.29 4.18
N SER A 43 -28.57 2.00 3.02
CA SER A 43 -27.12 2.01 2.74
C SER A 43 -26.71 2.94 1.59
N CYS A 44 -27.64 3.41 0.76
CA CYS A 44 -27.37 4.35 -0.32
C CYS A 44 -27.64 5.80 0.13
N ARG A 45 -26.70 6.69 -0.17
CA ARG A 45 -26.81 8.13 0.07
C ARG A 45 -27.66 8.77 -1.03
N PRO A 46 -28.49 9.78 -0.69
CA PRO A 46 -29.20 10.55 -1.72
C PRO A 46 -28.24 11.41 -2.57
N VAL A 47 -27.09 11.80 -2.00
CA VAL A 47 -26.07 12.63 -2.64
C VAL A 47 -24.70 12.02 -2.36
N ARG A 48 -23.84 12.05 -3.39
CA ARG A 48 -22.44 11.64 -3.28
C ARG A 48 -21.71 12.33 -2.13
N ARG A 49 -20.72 11.66 -1.55
CA ARG A 49 -19.81 12.22 -0.54
C ARG A 49 -19.08 13.46 -1.09
N LYS A 50 -18.84 14.44 -0.21
CA LYS A 50 -18.11 15.67 -0.57
C LYS A 50 -16.60 15.41 -0.53
N LEU A 51 -15.88 15.88 -1.53
CA LEU A 51 -14.42 15.70 -1.64
C LEU A 51 -13.63 16.41 -0.52
N ASN A 52 -14.17 17.51 0.03
CA ASN A 52 -13.53 18.29 1.10
C ASN A 52 -13.93 17.83 2.52
N ALA A 53 -14.61 16.69 2.63
CA ALA A 53 -14.94 16.05 3.90
C ALA A 53 -14.56 14.56 3.81
N PRO A 54 -13.24 14.26 3.71
CA PRO A 54 -12.76 12.88 3.63
C PRO A 54 -13.06 12.09 4.91
N VAL A 55 -12.97 10.76 4.82
CA VAL A 55 -13.12 9.85 5.97
C VAL A 55 -11.80 9.52 6.67
N TRP A 56 -10.78 10.32 6.40
CA TRP A 56 -9.46 10.27 7.01
C TRP A 56 -9.05 11.64 7.54
N SER A 57 -8.12 11.67 8.48
CA SER A 57 -7.50 12.87 9.05
C SER A 57 -6.03 12.63 9.39
N GLU A 58 -5.38 13.59 10.05
CA GLU A 58 -4.03 13.46 10.63
C GLU A 58 -3.86 12.27 11.58
N LYS A 59 -4.98 11.72 12.06
CA LYS A 59 -5.02 10.58 12.98
C LYS A 59 -4.79 9.25 12.29
N ASP A 60 -4.97 9.19 10.97
CA ASP A 60 -4.93 7.93 10.23
C ASP A 60 -3.51 7.44 9.98
N ALA A 61 -3.30 6.18 10.32
CA ALA A 61 -2.13 5.36 10.01
C ALA A 61 -2.59 3.91 9.87
N VAL A 62 -1.95 3.13 9.00
CA VAL A 62 -2.36 1.74 8.71
C VAL A 62 -1.22 0.79 9.05
N LEU A 63 -1.48 -0.22 9.89
CA LEU A 63 -0.56 -1.34 10.12
C LEU A 63 -0.78 -2.39 9.04
N ILE A 64 0.25 -2.76 8.29
CA ILE A 64 0.22 -3.82 7.27
C ILE A 64 0.80 -5.08 7.90
N THR A 65 0.04 -6.17 7.90
CA THR A 65 0.43 -7.44 8.53
C THR A 65 -0.22 -8.62 7.82
N TYR A 66 0.44 -9.78 7.86
CA TYR A 66 -0.26 -11.04 7.60
C TYR A 66 -1.11 -11.40 8.81
N ALA A 67 -2.22 -12.11 8.58
CA ALA A 67 -3.07 -12.63 9.65
C ALA A 67 -2.30 -13.56 10.60
N ASN A 68 -1.28 -14.25 10.08
CA ASN A 68 -0.47 -15.22 10.81
C ASN A 68 0.96 -14.74 11.12
N THR A 69 1.19 -13.43 11.18
CA THR A 69 2.49 -12.91 11.66
C THR A 69 2.75 -13.29 13.12
N LEU A 70 1.71 -13.47 13.93
CA LEU A 70 1.79 -13.90 15.32
C LEU A 70 1.18 -15.31 15.44
N VAL A 71 1.91 -16.23 16.07
CA VAL A 71 1.48 -17.62 16.31
C VAL A 71 1.92 -18.07 17.70
N ASP A 72 1.21 -19.03 18.29
CA ASP A 72 1.63 -19.70 19.54
C ASP A 72 1.30 -21.20 19.57
N GLY A 73 0.66 -21.71 18.52
CA GLY A 73 0.21 -23.11 18.41
C GLY A 73 -1.02 -23.47 19.24
N GLU A 74 -1.60 -22.53 20.00
CA GLU A 74 -2.75 -22.74 20.88
C GLU A 74 -3.98 -21.94 20.41
N ASN A 75 -3.78 -20.69 20.01
CA ASN A 75 -4.83 -19.76 19.61
C ASN A 75 -4.85 -19.53 18.09
N THR A 76 -6.00 -19.11 17.56
CA THR A 76 -6.07 -18.70 16.16
C THR A 76 -5.20 -17.45 15.95
N PRO A 77 -4.44 -17.36 14.85
CA PRO A 77 -3.58 -16.20 14.60
C PRO A 77 -4.31 -14.85 14.61
N LEU A 78 -5.57 -14.80 14.14
CA LEU A 78 -6.37 -13.58 14.21
C LEU A 78 -6.74 -13.18 15.65
N THR A 79 -6.87 -14.12 16.58
CA THR A 79 -7.04 -13.81 18.02
C THR A 79 -5.80 -13.13 18.57
N LEU A 80 -4.61 -13.66 18.25
CA LEU A 80 -3.34 -13.09 18.69
C LEU A 80 -3.09 -11.71 18.09
N LEU A 81 -3.46 -11.52 16.81
CA LEU A 81 -3.38 -10.22 16.16
C LEU A 81 -4.29 -9.19 16.84
N ASP A 82 -5.54 -9.55 17.12
CA ASP A 82 -6.49 -8.66 17.79
C ASP A 82 -6.00 -8.26 19.19
N ASP A 83 -5.47 -9.22 19.93
CA ASP A 83 -4.89 -9.03 21.25
C ASP A 83 -3.65 -8.12 21.21
N PHE A 84 -2.75 -8.31 20.23
CA PHE A 84 -1.61 -7.40 20.01
C PHE A 84 -2.06 -5.97 19.67
N LEU A 85 -3.04 -5.85 18.77
CA LEU A 85 -3.58 -4.55 18.36
C LEU A 85 -4.20 -3.81 19.55
N THR A 86 -5.01 -4.49 20.35
CA THR A 86 -5.71 -3.88 21.50
C THR A 86 -4.76 -3.55 22.65
N ARG A 87 -3.82 -4.45 22.99
CA ARG A 87 -2.91 -4.27 24.13
C ARG A 87 -1.78 -3.27 23.85
N HIS A 88 -1.21 -3.29 22.65
CA HIS A 88 0.04 -2.56 22.37
C HIS A 88 -0.14 -1.40 21.41
N VAL A 89 -0.96 -1.55 20.37
CA VAL A 89 -1.08 -0.54 19.30
C VAL A 89 -2.14 0.52 19.66
N GLY A 90 -3.32 0.09 20.08
CA GLY A 90 -4.45 0.94 20.40
C GLY A 90 -4.79 1.93 19.28
N ASN A 91 -5.20 3.15 19.65
CA ASN A 91 -5.61 4.16 18.67
C ASN A 91 -4.45 4.86 17.94
N LYS A 92 -3.18 4.52 18.25
CA LYS A 92 -1.99 5.15 17.64
C LYS A 92 -1.79 4.75 16.19
N ILE A 93 -2.27 3.57 15.82
CA ILE A 93 -2.48 3.14 14.44
C ILE A 93 -3.92 2.66 14.35
N ASN A 94 -4.79 3.46 13.74
CA ASN A 94 -6.24 3.24 13.78
C ASN A 94 -6.75 2.38 12.60
N GLY A 95 -5.91 2.05 11.63
CA GLY A 95 -6.22 1.14 10.53
C GLY A 95 -5.32 -0.08 10.53
N VAL A 96 -5.84 -1.21 10.07
CA VAL A 96 -5.06 -2.43 9.89
C VAL A 96 -5.39 -3.05 8.54
N HIS A 97 -4.36 -3.24 7.73
CA HIS A 97 -4.39 -4.02 6.50
C HIS A 97 -3.94 -5.44 6.82
N VAL A 98 -4.92 -6.32 6.92
CA VAL A 98 -4.68 -7.76 7.00
C VAL A 98 -4.53 -8.25 5.56
N LEU A 99 -3.29 -8.60 5.20
CA LEU A 99 -2.93 -9.19 3.90
C LEU A 99 -3.75 -10.47 3.65
N PRO A 100 -3.84 -10.95 2.39
CA PRO A 100 -4.93 -11.82 2.00
C PRO A 100 -5.11 -13.02 2.95
N PHE A 101 -6.30 -13.08 3.55
CA PHE A 101 -6.67 -14.04 4.58
C PHE A 101 -7.70 -15.06 4.08
N PHE A 102 -8.06 -15.02 2.80
CA PHE A 102 -8.94 -15.99 2.15
C PHE A 102 -8.23 -17.35 2.01
N PRO A 103 -8.94 -18.48 1.80
CA PRO A 103 -8.31 -19.70 1.31
C PRO A 103 -7.54 -19.44 0.01
N TRP A 104 -6.32 -19.95 -0.09
CA TRP A 104 -5.40 -19.71 -1.22
C TRP A 104 -4.52 -20.93 -1.50
N THR A 105 -3.87 -20.97 -2.67
CA THR A 105 -3.00 -22.09 -3.10
C THR A 105 -1.53 -21.75 -3.22
N SER A 106 -1.20 -20.54 -3.69
CA SER A 106 0.17 -20.04 -3.82
C SER A 106 0.28 -18.52 -3.58
N ASP A 107 1.51 -18.00 -3.68
CA ASP A 107 1.88 -16.58 -3.55
C ASP A 107 1.44 -15.96 -2.20
N ASP A 108 1.54 -16.73 -1.11
CA ASP A 108 1.22 -16.29 0.26
C ASP A 108 -0.12 -15.52 0.38
N GLY A 109 -1.17 -15.98 -0.33
CA GLY A 109 -2.50 -15.37 -0.24
C GLY A 109 -3.05 -14.79 -1.53
N PHE A 110 -2.22 -14.54 -2.54
CA PHE A 110 -2.66 -13.84 -3.76
C PHE A 110 -3.26 -14.77 -4.82
N ALA A 111 -3.07 -16.09 -4.74
CA ALA A 111 -3.85 -17.05 -5.53
C ALA A 111 -5.11 -17.49 -4.77
N VAL A 112 -6.16 -16.65 -4.78
CA VAL A 112 -7.38 -16.85 -3.97
C VAL A 112 -8.29 -17.96 -4.51
N VAL A 113 -8.74 -18.85 -3.62
CA VAL A 113 -9.68 -19.95 -3.89
C VAL A 113 -11.12 -19.58 -3.59
N ASP A 114 -11.39 -18.77 -2.55
CA ASP A 114 -12.76 -18.42 -2.16
C ASP A 114 -12.80 -17.09 -1.38
N TYR A 115 -13.24 -16.01 -2.03
CA TYR A 115 -13.38 -14.68 -1.40
C TYR A 115 -14.47 -14.61 -0.31
N THR A 116 -15.34 -15.61 -0.21
CA THR A 116 -16.48 -15.59 0.72
C THR A 116 -16.14 -16.17 2.10
N LYS A 117 -14.96 -16.78 2.23
CA LYS A 117 -14.49 -17.46 3.45
C LYS A 117 -13.18 -16.86 3.93
N VAL A 118 -12.95 -16.94 5.23
CA VAL A 118 -11.61 -16.75 5.81
C VAL A 118 -10.92 -18.11 5.84
N ASN A 119 -9.60 -18.14 5.64
CA ASN A 119 -8.81 -19.36 5.77
C ASN A 119 -8.87 -19.85 7.22
N ALA A 120 -9.34 -21.09 7.40
CA ALA A 120 -9.54 -21.70 8.71
C ALA A 120 -8.24 -21.78 9.55
N GLU A 121 -7.07 -21.78 8.90
CA GLU A 121 -5.78 -21.77 9.59
C GLU A 121 -5.52 -20.46 10.35
N VAL A 122 -6.15 -19.35 9.94
CA VAL A 122 -5.97 -18.04 10.59
C VAL A 122 -7.15 -17.63 11.45
N GLY A 123 -8.35 -18.14 11.16
CA GLY A 123 -9.57 -17.91 11.93
C GLY A 123 -10.83 -17.87 11.05
N ASP A 124 -11.76 -16.97 11.38
CA ASP A 124 -13.02 -16.81 10.66
C ASP A 124 -13.45 -15.33 10.57
N TRP A 125 -14.63 -15.07 9.99
CA TRP A 125 -15.20 -13.72 9.89
C TRP A 125 -15.49 -13.07 11.25
N HIS A 126 -15.78 -13.85 12.30
CA HIS A 126 -16.05 -13.28 13.63
C HIS A 126 -14.82 -12.57 14.18
N HIS A 127 -13.64 -13.17 14.02
CA HIS A 127 -12.37 -12.56 14.43
C HIS A 127 -12.10 -11.25 13.69
N LEU A 128 -12.26 -11.24 12.35
CA LEU A 128 -12.07 -10.03 11.54
C LEU A 128 -13.08 -8.93 11.89
N SER A 129 -14.34 -9.29 12.12
CA SER A 129 -15.36 -8.33 12.56
C SER A 129 -15.09 -7.80 13.97
N GLY A 130 -14.44 -8.58 14.85
CA GLY A 130 -13.92 -8.12 16.13
C GLY A 130 -12.88 -7.01 15.97
N ILE A 131 -11.87 -7.24 15.13
CA ILE A 131 -10.85 -6.23 14.75
C ILE A 131 -11.52 -4.99 14.15
N ALA A 132 -12.44 -5.18 13.20
CA ALA A 132 -13.16 -4.08 12.54
C ALA A 132 -14.02 -3.24 13.51
N GLY A 133 -14.36 -3.79 14.68
CA GLY A 133 -15.13 -3.08 15.73
C GLY A 133 -14.36 -1.94 16.39
N HIS A 134 -13.03 -1.94 16.30
CA HIS A 134 -12.19 -0.91 16.94
C HIS A 134 -11.00 -0.43 16.10
N HIS A 135 -10.73 -1.06 14.94
CA HIS A 135 -9.81 -0.58 13.90
C HIS A 135 -10.50 -0.48 12.54
N LYS A 136 -10.07 0.43 11.69
CA LYS A 136 -10.47 0.47 10.27
C LYS A 136 -9.81 -0.70 9.54
N LEU A 137 -10.57 -1.74 9.26
CA LEU A 137 -10.06 -2.92 8.56
C LEU A 137 -9.90 -2.64 7.07
N MET A 138 -8.73 -3.02 6.55
CA MET A 138 -8.35 -3.00 5.15
C MET A 138 -8.08 -4.43 4.67
N ALA A 139 -8.59 -4.78 3.49
CA ALA A 139 -8.39 -6.09 2.87
C ALA A 139 -8.02 -5.96 1.39
N ASP A 140 -7.38 -7.00 0.86
CA ASP A 140 -7.10 -7.14 -0.56
C ASP A 140 -8.32 -7.65 -1.32
N LEU A 141 -8.61 -7.00 -2.45
CA LEU A 141 -9.46 -7.53 -3.49
C LEU A 141 -8.57 -7.85 -4.69
N VAL A 142 -8.20 -9.12 -4.82
CA VAL A 142 -7.40 -9.63 -5.95
C VAL A 142 -8.29 -9.71 -7.17
N LEU A 143 -8.30 -8.65 -7.96
CA LEU A 143 -9.27 -8.49 -9.05
C LEU A 143 -8.89 -9.31 -10.27
N ASN A 144 -7.61 -9.33 -10.61
CA ASN A 144 -7.16 -9.71 -11.94
C ASN A 144 -7.24 -11.23 -12.20
N HIS A 145 -7.06 -12.05 -11.17
CA HIS A 145 -6.99 -13.51 -11.29
C HIS A 145 -7.57 -14.22 -10.07
N VAL A 146 -7.79 -15.52 -10.22
CA VAL A 146 -8.08 -16.45 -9.13
C VAL A 146 -7.13 -17.64 -9.18
N SER A 147 -7.09 -18.41 -8.09
CA SER A 147 -6.41 -19.70 -8.03
C SER A 147 -6.93 -20.64 -9.12
N SER A 148 -6.07 -21.52 -9.63
CA SER A 148 -6.48 -22.63 -10.50
C SER A 148 -7.35 -23.69 -9.78
N LEU A 149 -7.52 -23.58 -8.46
CA LEU A 149 -8.50 -24.35 -7.69
C LEU A 149 -9.78 -23.58 -7.36
N HIS A 150 -9.93 -22.34 -7.83
CA HIS A 150 -11.14 -21.55 -7.61
C HIS A 150 -12.36 -22.23 -8.26
N PRO A 151 -13.54 -22.23 -7.61
CA PRO A 151 -14.75 -22.84 -8.16
C PRO A 151 -15.10 -22.38 -9.58
N TRP A 152 -14.91 -21.09 -9.89
CA TRP A 152 -15.09 -20.57 -11.25
C TRP A 152 -14.18 -21.26 -12.27
N PHE A 153 -12.91 -21.51 -11.95
CA PHE A 153 -12.00 -22.17 -12.89
C PHE A 153 -12.34 -23.66 -13.05
N VAL A 154 -12.74 -24.32 -11.97
CA VAL A 154 -13.26 -25.70 -12.02
C VAL A 154 -14.51 -25.77 -12.92
N GLN A 155 -15.43 -24.82 -12.78
CA GLN A 155 -16.61 -24.70 -13.63
C GLN A 155 -16.23 -24.46 -15.10
N TYR A 156 -15.27 -23.58 -15.37
CA TYR A 156 -14.73 -23.34 -16.71
C TYR A 156 -14.21 -24.63 -17.35
N MET A 157 -13.37 -25.38 -16.64
CA MET A 157 -12.82 -26.67 -17.09
C MET A 157 -13.93 -27.68 -17.41
N GLN A 158 -15.06 -27.61 -16.70
CA GLN A 158 -16.23 -28.47 -16.89
C GLN A 158 -17.28 -27.92 -17.87
N GLY A 159 -17.08 -26.71 -18.42
CA GLY A 159 -18.05 -26.05 -19.28
C GLY A 159 -19.35 -25.63 -18.58
N GLN A 160 -19.30 -25.33 -17.28
CA GLN A 160 -20.46 -25.00 -16.44
C GLN A 160 -20.55 -23.50 -16.11
N GLU A 161 -21.77 -22.98 -16.02
CA GLU A 161 -22.02 -21.62 -15.55
C GLU A 161 -21.87 -21.52 -14.01
N PRO A 162 -21.49 -20.35 -13.47
CA PRO A 162 -21.13 -19.13 -14.21
C PRO A 162 -19.68 -19.14 -14.79
N GLY A 163 -18.81 -20.02 -14.31
CA GLY A 163 -17.37 -19.97 -14.62
C GLY A 163 -17.00 -20.16 -16.10
N ARG A 164 -17.86 -20.80 -16.91
CA ARG A 164 -17.63 -21.06 -18.34
C ARG A 164 -17.16 -19.84 -19.12
N GLY A 165 -17.67 -18.65 -18.82
CA GLY A 165 -17.36 -17.41 -19.54
C GLY A 165 -16.39 -16.47 -18.81
N TYR A 166 -15.70 -16.91 -17.76
CA TYR A 166 -14.94 -16.01 -16.87
C TYR A 166 -13.44 -15.93 -17.17
N PHE A 167 -12.92 -16.71 -18.11
CA PHE A 167 -11.49 -16.81 -18.39
C PHE A 167 -11.18 -16.51 -19.85
N ILE A 168 -9.95 -16.05 -20.07
CA ILE A 168 -9.47 -15.62 -21.38
C ILE A 168 -8.81 -16.82 -22.07
N GLU A 169 -9.41 -17.27 -23.17
CA GLU A 169 -8.83 -18.26 -24.09
C GLU A 169 -8.06 -17.55 -25.21
N VAL A 170 -6.84 -18.01 -25.51
CA VAL A 170 -6.02 -17.47 -26.60
C VAL A 170 -5.37 -18.59 -27.39
N GLU A 171 -5.40 -18.51 -28.72
CA GLU A 171 -4.72 -19.49 -29.57
C GLU A 171 -3.19 -19.45 -29.35
N PRO A 172 -2.48 -20.58 -29.29
CA PRO A 172 -1.06 -20.65 -28.92
C PRO A 172 -0.10 -19.84 -29.82
N ASP A 173 -0.49 -19.64 -31.07
CA ASP A 173 0.28 -18.93 -32.10
C ASP A 173 -0.06 -17.44 -32.20
N THR A 174 -0.96 -16.94 -31.34
CA THR A 174 -1.31 -15.52 -31.27
C THR A 174 -0.10 -14.67 -30.90
N ASP A 175 0.10 -13.56 -31.64
CA ASP A 175 1.16 -12.60 -31.32
C ASP A 175 0.83 -11.83 -30.03
N LEU A 176 1.59 -12.13 -28.97
CA LEU A 176 1.47 -11.53 -27.64
C LEU A 176 2.72 -10.69 -27.29
N THR A 177 3.53 -10.33 -28.27
CA THR A 177 4.83 -9.66 -28.06
C THR A 177 4.71 -8.27 -27.43
N GLN A 178 3.57 -7.59 -27.59
CA GLN A 178 3.32 -6.27 -27.00
C GLN A 178 2.91 -6.33 -25.53
N VAL A 179 2.50 -7.49 -25.01
CA VAL A 179 2.00 -7.63 -23.63
C VAL A 179 3.11 -7.38 -22.62
N VAL A 180 2.84 -6.54 -21.63
CA VAL A 180 3.77 -6.31 -20.51
C VAL A 180 3.71 -7.50 -19.56
N ARG A 181 4.86 -8.13 -19.34
CA ARG A 181 4.98 -9.33 -18.49
C ARG A 181 5.76 -9.01 -17.20
N PRO A 182 5.14 -9.16 -16.01
CA PRO A 182 5.83 -8.96 -14.74
C PRO A 182 6.76 -10.12 -14.39
N ARG A 183 6.54 -11.30 -14.99
CA ARG A 183 7.19 -12.56 -14.66
C ARG A 183 7.73 -13.25 -15.93
N PRO A 184 8.84 -14.01 -15.83
CA PRO A 184 9.46 -14.67 -16.99
C PRO A 184 8.68 -15.90 -17.51
N GLN A 185 7.79 -16.49 -16.71
CA GLN A 185 6.99 -17.68 -17.07
C GLN A 185 6.07 -17.42 -18.26
N SER A 186 5.81 -18.47 -19.07
CA SER A 186 4.88 -18.40 -20.22
C SER A 186 3.55 -17.77 -19.83
N LEU A 187 3.08 -16.83 -20.65
CA LEU A 187 1.80 -16.13 -20.45
C LEU A 187 0.59 -17.06 -20.60
N LEU A 188 0.70 -18.09 -21.45
CA LEU A 188 -0.37 -19.04 -21.68
C LEU A 188 -0.07 -20.36 -20.96
N ARG A 189 -1.13 -20.95 -20.38
CA ARG A 189 -1.15 -22.28 -19.78
C ARG A 189 -2.10 -23.18 -20.58
N GLU A 190 -1.59 -24.30 -21.08
CA GLU A 190 -2.42 -25.36 -21.67
C GLU A 190 -3.24 -26.06 -20.58
N VAL A 191 -4.54 -26.28 -20.84
CA VAL A 191 -5.47 -26.95 -19.93
C VAL A 191 -6.46 -27.85 -20.69
N GLU A 192 -6.76 -29.01 -20.11
CA GLU A 192 -7.76 -29.94 -20.64
C GLU A 192 -9.16 -29.56 -20.16
N THR A 193 -10.03 -29.11 -21.05
CA THR A 193 -11.43 -28.79 -20.71
C THR A 193 -12.39 -29.85 -21.26
N ALA A 194 -13.64 -29.83 -20.80
CA ALA A 194 -14.74 -30.61 -21.38
C ALA A 194 -14.94 -30.35 -22.89
N ASN A 195 -14.44 -29.22 -23.40
CA ASN A 195 -14.51 -28.82 -24.82
C ASN A 195 -13.18 -29.06 -25.57
N GLY A 196 -12.27 -29.84 -25.00
CA GLY A 196 -10.93 -30.13 -25.52
C GLY A 196 -9.84 -29.26 -24.92
N ILE A 197 -8.64 -29.35 -25.48
CA ILE A 197 -7.48 -28.56 -25.03
C ILE A 197 -7.74 -27.08 -25.29
N ARG A 198 -7.43 -26.23 -24.31
CA ARG A 198 -7.48 -24.76 -24.36
C ARG A 198 -6.22 -24.16 -23.77
N HIS A 199 -5.99 -22.89 -24.08
CA HIS A 199 -4.85 -22.13 -23.58
C HIS A 199 -5.37 -20.88 -22.87
N VAL A 200 -5.16 -20.82 -21.56
CA VAL A 200 -5.69 -19.75 -20.71
C VAL A 200 -4.60 -18.75 -20.34
N TRP A 201 -5.00 -17.49 -20.18
CA TRP A 201 -4.11 -16.38 -19.84
C TRP A 201 -3.68 -16.40 -18.35
N CYS A 202 -2.38 -16.28 -18.08
CA CYS A 202 -1.75 -16.32 -16.76
C CYS A 202 -0.61 -15.29 -16.68
N THR A 203 -0.90 -14.08 -16.22
CA THR A 203 0.03 -12.94 -16.17
C THR A 203 1.16 -13.14 -15.15
N PHE A 204 0.87 -13.83 -14.04
CA PHE A 204 1.79 -13.96 -12.91
C PHE A 204 2.37 -15.37 -12.79
N SER A 205 1.53 -16.35 -12.52
CA SER A 205 1.90 -17.76 -12.43
C SER A 205 0.80 -18.63 -13.03
N HIS A 206 1.13 -19.88 -13.35
CA HIS A 206 0.14 -20.83 -13.89
C HIS A 206 -0.95 -21.20 -12.87
N ASP A 207 -0.74 -20.92 -11.58
CA ASP A 207 -1.78 -21.08 -10.56
C ASP A 207 -2.68 -19.83 -10.42
N GLN A 208 -2.29 -18.71 -11.03
CA GLN A 208 -3.05 -17.45 -11.03
C GLN A 208 -3.65 -17.24 -12.43
N VAL A 209 -4.87 -17.74 -12.63
CA VAL A 209 -5.55 -17.70 -13.92
C VAL A 209 -6.34 -16.40 -14.04
N ASP A 210 -6.07 -15.61 -15.07
CA ASP A 210 -6.66 -14.28 -15.25
C ASP A 210 -8.13 -14.34 -15.65
N LEU A 211 -8.91 -13.44 -15.05
CA LEU A 211 -10.32 -13.27 -15.32
C LEU A 211 -10.55 -12.35 -16.52
N ASP A 212 -11.60 -12.65 -17.28
CA ASP A 212 -12.04 -11.87 -18.44
C ASP A 212 -13.04 -10.78 -18.02
N PHE A 213 -12.54 -9.57 -17.74
CA PHE A 213 -13.40 -8.43 -17.43
C PHE A 213 -14.18 -7.90 -18.64
N SER A 214 -13.91 -8.37 -19.87
CA SER A 214 -14.76 -8.05 -21.02
C SER A 214 -16.14 -8.71 -20.91
N ASN A 215 -16.26 -9.74 -20.08
CA ASN A 215 -17.54 -10.28 -19.64
C ASN A 215 -18.11 -9.43 -18.47
N PRO A 216 -19.28 -8.77 -18.65
CA PRO A 216 -19.89 -7.93 -17.61
C PRO A 216 -20.27 -8.71 -16.33
N ASP A 217 -20.47 -10.03 -16.42
CA ASP A 217 -20.82 -10.84 -15.26
C ASP A 217 -19.65 -10.95 -14.27
N VAL A 218 -18.40 -10.94 -14.75
CA VAL A 218 -17.20 -10.89 -13.89
C VAL A 218 -17.17 -9.60 -13.07
N LEU A 219 -17.46 -8.45 -13.70
CA LEU A 219 -17.58 -7.18 -12.99
C LEU A 219 -18.66 -7.24 -11.90
N LEU A 220 -19.81 -7.85 -12.19
CA LEU A 220 -20.90 -8.00 -11.23
C LEU A 220 -20.49 -8.87 -10.02
N GLU A 221 -19.73 -9.94 -10.21
CA GLU A 221 -19.21 -10.74 -9.10
C GLU A 221 -18.34 -9.90 -8.16
N PHE A 222 -17.40 -9.11 -8.71
CA PHE A 222 -16.56 -8.25 -7.88
C PHE A 222 -17.34 -7.12 -7.19
N ILE A 223 -18.40 -6.61 -7.81
CA ILE A 223 -19.29 -5.65 -7.15
C ILE A 223 -20.02 -6.29 -5.95
N ARG A 224 -20.44 -7.56 -6.06
CA ARG A 224 -20.98 -8.32 -4.91
C ARG A 224 -19.92 -8.52 -3.82
N LEU A 225 -18.67 -8.78 -4.20
CA LEU A 225 -17.56 -8.90 -3.24
C LEU A 225 -17.29 -7.57 -2.52
N LEU A 226 -17.35 -6.43 -3.21
CA LEU A 226 -17.25 -5.11 -2.57
C LEU A 226 -18.35 -4.91 -1.51
N ARG A 227 -19.60 -5.29 -1.83
CA ARG A 227 -20.71 -5.25 -0.84
C ARG A 227 -20.45 -6.18 0.33
N LEU A 228 -20.06 -7.43 0.06
CA LEU A 228 -19.71 -8.41 1.09
C LEU A 228 -18.64 -7.87 2.04
N PHE A 229 -17.59 -7.24 1.51
CA PHE A 229 -16.52 -6.66 2.32
C PHE A 229 -17.06 -5.57 3.25
N LEU A 230 -17.90 -4.66 2.75
CA LEU A 230 -18.56 -3.66 3.58
C LEU A 230 -19.46 -4.28 4.66
N ASP A 231 -20.22 -5.33 4.32
CA ASP A 231 -21.06 -6.08 5.28
C ASP A 231 -20.24 -6.73 6.39
N LYS A 232 -19.00 -7.11 6.10
CA LYS A 232 -18.07 -7.69 7.07
C LYS A 232 -17.25 -6.65 7.85
N GLY A 233 -17.48 -5.36 7.62
CA GLY A 233 -16.81 -4.26 8.30
C GLY A 233 -15.48 -3.81 7.67
N ILE A 234 -15.13 -4.33 6.49
CA ILE A 234 -13.96 -3.87 5.73
C ILE A 234 -14.29 -2.53 5.10
N SER A 235 -13.63 -1.48 5.56
CA SER A 235 -13.89 -0.09 5.15
C SER A 235 -12.90 0.45 4.12
N THR A 236 -11.76 -0.25 3.96
CA THR A 236 -10.73 0.10 2.98
C THR A 236 -10.40 -1.13 2.14
N ILE A 237 -10.33 -0.97 0.82
CA ILE A 237 -10.17 -2.07 -0.12
C ILE A 237 -8.96 -1.77 -1.00
N ARG A 238 -7.95 -2.65 -0.93
CA ARG A 238 -6.80 -2.62 -1.83
C ARG A 238 -7.17 -3.34 -3.12
N LEU A 239 -7.13 -2.63 -4.23
CA LEU A 239 -7.36 -3.19 -5.57
C LEU A 239 -6.02 -3.74 -6.08
N ASP A 240 -5.79 -5.03 -5.83
CA ASP A 240 -4.56 -5.73 -6.19
C ASP A 240 -4.55 -6.08 -7.68
N ALA A 241 -3.38 -5.91 -8.31
CA ALA A 241 -3.15 -6.16 -9.74
C ALA A 241 -4.16 -5.46 -10.67
N VAL A 242 -4.80 -4.37 -10.21
CA VAL A 242 -5.91 -3.70 -10.91
C VAL A 242 -5.52 -3.22 -12.30
N ALA A 243 -4.24 -2.87 -12.49
CA ALA A 243 -3.72 -2.41 -13.77
C ALA A 243 -3.90 -3.40 -14.91
N PHE A 244 -3.96 -4.70 -14.59
CA PHE A 244 -3.99 -5.78 -15.56
C PHE A 244 -5.39 -6.24 -15.92
N ILE A 245 -6.48 -5.79 -15.27
CA ILE A 245 -7.82 -6.37 -15.50
C ILE A 245 -8.30 -6.25 -16.96
N TRP A 246 -7.82 -5.22 -17.66
CA TRP A 246 -7.98 -4.84 -19.07
C TRP A 246 -7.23 -5.65 -20.13
N LYS A 247 -7.81 -6.45 -21.05
CA LYS A 247 -7.02 -7.22 -22.06
C LYS A 247 -7.46 -6.93 -23.49
N GLU A 248 -6.50 -6.51 -24.31
CA GLU A 248 -6.68 -6.31 -25.76
C GLU A 248 -5.40 -6.74 -26.48
N ILE A 249 -5.50 -7.82 -27.27
CA ILE A 249 -4.37 -8.34 -28.06
C ILE A 249 -3.87 -7.25 -29.02
N GLY A 250 -2.55 -7.08 -29.10
CA GLY A 250 -1.93 -5.98 -29.85
C GLY A 250 -1.70 -4.71 -29.03
N THR A 251 -1.98 -4.73 -27.73
CA THR A 251 -1.65 -3.66 -26.78
C THR A 251 -0.74 -4.17 -25.65
N SER A 252 -0.39 -3.28 -24.71
CA SER A 252 0.36 -3.65 -23.50
C SER A 252 -0.45 -4.48 -22.49
N CYS A 253 -1.79 -4.52 -22.60
CA CYS A 253 -2.70 -5.16 -21.63
C CYS A 253 -2.49 -4.70 -20.17
N ILE A 254 -2.07 -3.44 -19.99
CA ILE A 254 -1.88 -2.81 -18.69
C ILE A 254 -2.31 -1.34 -18.78
N HIS A 255 -3.02 -0.85 -17.76
CA HIS A 255 -3.51 0.54 -17.68
C HIS A 255 -4.46 0.95 -18.82
N LEU A 256 -5.17 0.00 -19.42
CA LEU A 256 -6.11 0.29 -20.50
C LEU A 256 -7.28 1.19 -20.03
N PRO A 257 -7.89 2.00 -20.92
CA PRO A 257 -8.97 2.92 -20.55
C PRO A 257 -10.13 2.27 -19.79
N GLU A 258 -10.49 1.04 -20.13
CA GLU A 258 -11.55 0.25 -19.50
C GLU A 258 -11.20 -0.11 -18.05
N THR A 259 -9.93 -0.42 -17.77
CA THR A 259 -9.43 -0.59 -16.40
C THR A 259 -9.72 0.66 -15.56
N HIS A 260 -9.37 1.83 -16.08
CA HIS A 260 -9.61 3.10 -15.39
C HIS A 260 -11.12 3.34 -15.19
N GLU A 261 -11.94 3.05 -16.19
CA GLU A 261 -13.39 3.25 -16.10
C GLU A 261 -14.06 2.31 -15.08
N ILE A 262 -13.60 1.07 -14.96
CA ILE A 262 -14.04 0.14 -13.91
C ILE A 262 -13.72 0.69 -12.52
N VAL A 263 -12.53 1.27 -12.31
CA VAL A 263 -12.16 1.92 -11.04
C VAL A 263 -13.06 3.14 -10.77
N ARG A 264 -13.42 3.93 -11.79
CA ARG A 264 -14.38 5.05 -11.65
C ARG A 264 -15.78 4.57 -11.27
N LEU A 265 -16.23 3.45 -11.83
CA LEU A 265 -17.50 2.84 -11.46
C LEU A 265 -17.49 2.42 -9.99
N MET A 266 -16.44 1.72 -9.53
CA MET A 266 -16.29 1.33 -8.13
C MET A 266 -16.23 2.56 -7.20
N ARG A 267 -15.53 3.63 -7.61
CA ARG A 267 -15.50 4.90 -6.89
C ARG A 267 -16.88 5.55 -6.81
N THR A 268 -17.66 5.51 -7.88
CA THR A 268 -19.04 6.02 -7.88
C THR A 268 -19.90 5.26 -6.86
N LEU A 269 -19.77 3.94 -6.76
CA LEU A 269 -20.46 3.15 -5.73
C LEU A 269 -20.01 3.56 -4.31
N ALA A 270 -18.69 3.75 -4.09
CA ALA A 270 -18.13 4.20 -2.81
C ALA A 270 -18.67 5.57 -2.37
N ASP A 271 -18.72 6.53 -3.30
CA ASP A 271 -19.17 7.89 -3.04
C ASP A 271 -20.66 7.95 -2.64
N TYR A 272 -21.47 7.01 -3.13
CA TYR A 272 -22.90 6.88 -2.80
C TYR A 272 -23.18 5.88 -1.68
N SER A 273 -22.20 5.13 -1.18
CA SER A 273 -22.36 4.29 0.01
C SER A 273 -22.40 5.15 1.29
N ARG A 274 -23.33 4.82 2.21
CA ARG A 274 -23.41 5.44 3.54
C ARG A 274 -22.25 5.01 4.40
N GLU A 275 -21.93 3.72 4.34
CA GLU A 275 -20.72 3.14 4.90
C GLU A 275 -19.48 3.81 4.29
N ALA A 276 -18.40 3.90 5.06
CA ALA A 276 -17.14 4.39 4.50
C ALA A 276 -16.51 3.28 3.66
N MET A 277 -16.32 3.55 2.36
CA MET A 277 -15.55 2.71 1.45
C MET A 277 -14.40 3.53 0.87
N VAL A 278 -13.17 3.17 1.22
CA VAL A 278 -11.94 3.76 0.68
C VAL A 278 -11.32 2.76 -0.28
N LEU A 279 -10.97 3.22 -1.48
CA LEU A 279 -10.35 2.39 -2.52
C LEU A 279 -8.89 2.80 -2.67
N ILE A 280 -7.99 1.85 -2.56
CA ILE A 280 -6.54 2.08 -2.74
C ILE A 280 -6.06 1.20 -3.89
N THR A 281 -5.46 1.79 -4.91
CA THR A 281 -4.85 1.00 -6.00
C THR A 281 -3.40 0.71 -5.68
N GLU A 282 -2.98 -0.51 -5.99
CA GLU A 282 -1.58 -0.88 -5.98
C GLU A 282 -1.07 -1.02 -7.41
N THR A 283 -0.15 -0.13 -7.79
CA THR A 283 0.50 -0.15 -9.10
C THR A 283 1.99 0.21 -8.95
N ASN A 284 2.83 -0.81 -8.86
CA ASN A 284 4.30 -0.68 -8.80
C ASN A 284 4.93 -0.36 -10.17
N VAL A 285 4.63 0.85 -10.66
CA VAL A 285 5.01 1.35 -11.99
C VAL A 285 5.60 2.77 -11.89
N PRO A 286 6.27 3.28 -12.95
CA PRO A 286 6.73 4.66 -12.96
C PRO A 286 5.63 5.67 -12.64
N ASN A 287 6.03 6.79 -12.01
CA ASN A 287 5.13 7.69 -11.29
C ASN A 287 3.91 8.18 -12.11
N ARG A 288 4.06 8.43 -13.41
CA ARG A 288 2.96 8.95 -14.26
C ARG A 288 1.77 7.99 -14.34
N GLU A 289 2.03 6.69 -14.43
CA GLU A 289 1.00 5.66 -14.52
C GLU A 289 0.33 5.44 -13.17
N ASN A 290 1.08 5.49 -12.08
CA ASN A 290 0.50 5.41 -10.74
C ASN A 290 -0.42 6.61 -10.44
N LEU A 291 -0.01 7.83 -10.82
CA LEU A 291 -0.78 9.06 -10.62
C LEU A 291 -2.07 9.11 -11.43
N SER A 292 -2.18 8.40 -12.56
CA SER A 292 -3.40 8.42 -13.38
C SER A 292 -4.59 7.79 -12.65
N TYR A 293 -4.35 6.92 -11.66
CA TYR A 293 -5.40 6.30 -10.83
C TYR A 293 -6.07 7.23 -9.81
N PHE A 294 -5.62 8.48 -9.68
CA PHE A 294 -6.46 9.50 -9.05
C PHE A 294 -7.59 9.99 -9.98
N GLY A 295 -7.45 9.78 -11.29
CA GLY A 295 -8.34 10.32 -12.31
C GLY A 295 -8.50 11.84 -12.18
N ASN A 296 -9.72 12.34 -12.41
CA ASN A 296 -10.10 13.71 -12.08
C ASN A 296 -10.76 13.77 -10.69
N ARG A 297 -10.11 13.16 -9.68
CA ARG A 297 -10.63 12.96 -8.32
C ARG A 297 -11.84 12.01 -8.27
N ASN A 298 -11.91 11.08 -9.22
CA ASN A 298 -13.06 10.19 -9.41
C ASN A 298 -12.68 8.72 -9.65
N GLU A 299 -11.42 8.35 -9.39
CA GLU A 299 -10.95 6.95 -9.37
C GLU A 299 -10.60 6.55 -7.94
N ALA A 300 -9.39 6.05 -7.69
CA ALA A 300 -8.95 5.64 -6.37
C ALA A 300 -8.95 6.81 -5.38
N HIS A 301 -9.22 6.48 -4.12
CA HIS A 301 -9.00 7.41 -3.03
C HIS A 301 -7.49 7.45 -2.69
N GLY A 302 -6.86 6.29 -2.60
CA GLY A 302 -5.42 6.17 -2.32
C GLY A 302 -4.65 5.53 -3.46
N ILE A 303 -3.38 5.90 -3.61
CA ILE A 303 -2.41 5.17 -4.43
C ILE A 303 -1.15 4.89 -3.61
N TYR A 304 -0.52 3.72 -3.80
CA TYR A 304 0.75 3.40 -3.15
C TYR A 304 1.88 4.29 -3.64
N ASN A 305 2.73 4.77 -2.73
CA ASN A 305 3.88 5.63 -3.07
C ASN A 305 5.17 4.82 -3.31
N PHE A 306 5.21 4.00 -4.36
CA PHE A 306 6.31 3.05 -4.63
C PHE A 306 7.71 3.63 -4.84
N PRO A 307 7.91 4.88 -5.31
CA PRO A 307 9.24 5.46 -5.34
C PRO A 307 9.83 5.72 -3.94
N LEU A 308 8.99 5.86 -2.90
CA LEU A 308 9.45 6.26 -1.57
C LEU A 308 10.42 5.24 -0.91
N PRO A 309 10.13 3.92 -0.86
CA PRO A 309 11.04 2.94 -0.26
C PRO A 309 12.46 2.93 -0.85
N PRO A 310 12.68 2.73 -2.17
CA PRO A 310 14.03 2.66 -2.72
C PRO A 310 14.79 3.99 -2.64
N LEU A 311 14.10 5.13 -2.77
CA LEU A 311 14.74 6.44 -2.69
C LEU A 311 15.14 6.81 -1.27
N THR A 312 14.32 6.43 -0.27
CA THR A 312 14.66 6.60 1.15
C THR A 312 15.82 5.71 1.53
N LEU A 313 15.81 4.44 1.10
CA LEU A 313 16.93 3.53 1.32
C LEU A 313 18.23 4.08 0.71
N HIS A 314 18.19 4.50 -0.56
CA HIS A 314 19.35 5.12 -1.21
C HIS A 314 19.89 6.32 -0.42
N ALA A 315 19.02 7.24 0.03
CA ALA A 315 19.45 8.42 0.77
C ALA A 315 20.17 8.06 2.07
N LEU A 316 19.67 7.06 2.80
CA LEU A 316 20.24 6.63 4.09
C LEU A 316 21.53 5.82 3.94
N LEU A 317 21.66 5.03 2.88
CA LEU A 317 22.89 4.28 2.59
C LEU A 317 24.03 5.19 2.09
N THR A 318 23.69 6.29 1.44
CA THR A 318 24.68 7.20 0.83
C THR A 318 24.95 8.45 1.66
N GLY A 319 24.06 8.82 2.58
CA GLY A 319 24.08 10.12 3.23
C GLY A 319 23.70 11.28 2.29
N ASP A 320 22.97 11.00 1.21
CA ASP A 320 22.59 11.98 0.18
C ASP A 320 21.09 11.93 -0.17
N ALA A 321 20.35 12.90 0.35
CA ALA A 321 18.93 13.13 0.10
C ALA A 321 18.61 13.78 -1.25
N SER A 322 19.59 14.15 -2.08
CA SER A 322 19.37 14.95 -3.29
C SER A 322 18.39 14.30 -4.26
N VAL A 323 18.44 12.98 -4.45
CA VAL A 323 17.49 12.26 -5.31
C VAL A 323 16.09 12.31 -4.70
N LEU A 324 15.96 12.02 -3.39
CA LEU A 324 14.70 12.04 -2.67
C LEU A 324 14.05 13.43 -2.68
N THR A 325 14.83 14.49 -2.43
CA THR A 325 14.39 15.89 -2.49
C THR A 325 13.93 16.28 -3.89
N ARG A 326 14.68 15.92 -4.95
CA ARG A 326 14.28 16.20 -6.34
C ARG A 326 13.02 15.44 -6.74
N TRP A 327 12.88 14.19 -6.31
CA TRP A 327 11.68 13.40 -6.54
C TRP A 327 10.46 14.03 -5.86
N GLN A 328 10.54 14.34 -4.57
CA GLN A 328 9.42 14.91 -3.82
C GLN A 328 8.99 16.28 -4.38
N ARG A 329 9.93 17.12 -4.82
CA ARG A 329 9.63 18.39 -5.50
C ARG A 329 8.84 18.25 -6.80
N ARG A 330 8.93 17.09 -7.46
CA ARG A 330 8.22 16.78 -8.70
C ARG A 330 6.88 16.07 -8.46
N MET A 331 6.64 15.60 -7.24
CA MET A 331 5.36 14.99 -6.88
C MET A 331 4.27 16.07 -6.87
N PRO A 332 3.17 15.89 -7.59
CA PRO A 332 2.03 16.80 -7.46
C PRO A 332 1.40 16.63 -6.06
N PRO A 333 0.79 17.69 -5.50
CA PRO A 333 -0.04 17.55 -4.30
C PRO A 333 -1.14 16.51 -4.53
N SER A 334 -1.55 15.80 -3.49
CA SER A 334 -2.65 14.86 -3.60
C SER A 334 -3.94 15.61 -3.97
N PRO A 335 -4.72 15.14 -4.96
CA PRO A 335 -5.98 15.78 -5.28
C PRO A 335 -6.97 15.76 -4.11
N ALA A 336 -7.82 16.78 -3.99
CA ALA A 336 -8.84 16.82 -2.94
C ALA A 336 -9.74 15.56 -2.97
N GLY A 337 -9.89 14.89 -1.82
CA GLY A 337 -10.62 13.63 -1.71
C GLY A 337 -9.82 12.39 -2.15
N SER A 338 -8.49 12.52 -2.23
CA SER A 338 -7.54 11.44 -2.47
C SER A 338 -6.31 11.57 -1.56
N PHE A 339 -5.43 10.57 -1.48
CA PHE A 339 -4.19 10.62 -0.68
C PHE A 339 -3.10 9.72 -1.27
N TYR A 340 -1.84 10.01 -0.96
CA TYR A 340 -0.75 9.05 -1.13
C TYR A 340 -0.70 8.08 0.04
N PHE A 341 -0.55 6.79 -0.23
CA PHE A 341 -0.28 5.78 0.78
C PHE A 341 1.24 5.60 0.90
N ASN A 342 1.82 6.24 1.90
CA ASN A 342 3.27 6.35 2.08
C ASN A 342 3.78 5.18 2.91
N PHE A 343 4.70 4.39 2.38
CA PHE A 343 5.28 3.24 3.07
C PHE A 343 6.80 3.19 2.82
N THR A 344 7.52 2.51 3.70
CA THR A 344 8.99 2.30 3.57
C THR A 344 9.38 0.83 3.40
N ALA A 345 8.46 -0.08 3.73
CA ALA A 345 8.55 -1.52 3.53
C ALA A 345 7.14 -2.11 3.42
N SER A 346 7.03 -3.27 2.77
CA SER A 346 5.78 -4.02 2.66
C SER A 346 6.07 -5.53 2.75
N HIS A 347 5.05 -6.35 2.48
CA HIS A 347 5.20 -7.80 2.34
C HIS A 347 5.98 -8.23 1.10
N ASP A 348 6.05 -7.35 0.10
CA ASP A 348 6.96 -7.48 -1.02
C ASP A 348 8.36 -6.98 -0.61
N GLY A 349 9.34 -7.21 -1.47
CA GLY A 349 10.62 -6.56 -1.31
C GLY A 349 10.57 -5.10 -1.77
N ILE A 350 11.69 -4.42 -1.64
CA ILE A 350 11.84 -3.05 -2.12
C ILE A 350 11.94 -3.10 -3.66
N GLY A 351 10.82 -2.81 -4.32
CA GLY A 351 10.72 -2.76 -5.77
C GLY A 351 11.62 -1.67 -6.35
N VAL A 352 12.49 -2.03 -7.29
CA VAL A 352 13.43 -1.07 -7.90
C VAL A 352 12.90 -0.45 -9.18
N ARG A 353 11.79 -0.98 -9.72
CA ARG A 353 11.08 -0.43 -10.89
C ARG A 353 10.65 1.01 -10.69
N ALA A 354 10.07 1.33 -9.54
CA ALA A 354 9.61 2.69 -9.24
C ALA A 354 10.76 3.69 -9.05
N ALA A 355 12.02 3.22 -8.95
CA ALA A 355 13.21 4.05 -8.91
C ALA A 355 13.80 4.33 -10.32
N GLU A 356 13.30 3.68 -11.37
CA GLU A 356 13.70 3.91 -12.76
C GLU A 356 13.48 5.39 -13.13
N GLY A 357 14.51 6.01 -13.72
CA GLY A 357 14.50 7.44 -14.06
C GLY A 357 14.84 8.39 -12.89
N TYR A 358 14.97 7.89 -11.67
CA TYR A 358 15.44 8.65 -10.50
C TYR A 358 16.86 8.27 -10.07
N LEU A 359 17.15 6.96 -10.03
CA LEU A 359 18.48 6.43 -9.74
C LEU A 359 19.17 6.01 -11.03
N THR A 360 20.48 6.23 -11.09
CA THR A 360 21.34 5.67 -12.14
C THR A 360 21.60 4.18 -11.89
N ASP A 361 21.95 3.42 -12.95
CA ASP A 361 22.30 2.00 -12.83
C ASP A 361 23.47 1.77 -11.86
N ALA A 362 24.42 2.71 -11.79
CA ALA A 362 25.54 2.65 -10.85
C ALA A 362 25.09 2.83 -9.39
N GLN A 363 24.18 3.78 -9.12
CA GLN A 363 23.61 3.98 -7.79
C GLN A 363 22.78 2.76 -7.35
N LEU A 364 21.97 2.22 -8.27
CA LEU A 364 21.17 1.03 -8.00
C LEU A 364 22.05 -0.20 -7.72
N SER A 365 23.10 -0.40 -8.52
CA SER A 365 24.04 -1.51 -8.34
C SER A 365 24.79 -1.41 -7.01
N SER A 366 25.26 -0.20 -6.65
CA SER A 366 25.92 0.05 -5.36
C SER A 366 24.99 -0.25 -4.17
N MET A 367 23.74 0.20 -4.24
CA MET A 367 22.73 -0.12 -3.22
C MET A 367 22.49 -1.64 -3.11
N ILE A 368 22.38 -2.34 -4.23
CA ILE A 368 22.19 -3.80 -4.26
C ILE A 368 23.38 -4.53 -3.63
N GLU A 369 24.60 -4.17 -3.99
CA GLU A 369 25.81 -4.82 -3.47
C GLU A 369 25.98 -4.56 -1.97
N ALA A 370 25.67 -3.35 -1.49
CA ALA A 370 25.65 -3.05 -0.06
C ALA A 370 24.66 -3.94 0.72
N ILE A 371 23.45 -4.13 0.17
CA ILE A 371 22.42 -4.98 0.77
C ILE A 371 22.80 -6.47 0.70
N ARG A 372 23.43 -6.93 -0.38
CA ARG A 372 23.97 -8.31 -0.45
C ARG A 372 25.05 -8.55 0.61
N GLY A 373 25.91 -7.56 0.86
CA GLY A 373 26.96 -7.64 1.85
C GLY A 373 26.48 -7.90 3.29
N ILE A 374 25.21 -7.61 3.59
CA ILE A 374 24.57 -7.86 4.89
C ILE A 374 23.57 -9.04 4.85
N GLY A 375 23.56 -9.84 3.79
CA GLY A 375 22.69 -11.01 3.64
C GLY A 375 21.30 -10.73 3.07
N GLY A 376 21.09 -9.59 2.40
CA GLY A 376 19.90 -9.36 1.60
C GLY A 376 19.96 -10.08 0.24
N LEU A 377 18.79 -10.35 -0.34
CA LEU A 377 18.64 -11.09 -1.59
C LEU A 377 18.04 -10.21 -2.69
N VAL A 378 18.18 -10.60 -3.96
CA VAL A 378 17.64 -9.83 -5.10
C VAL A 378 16.90 -10.75 -6.05
N SER A 379 15.66 -10.39 -6.34
CA SER A 379 14.87 -11.03 -7.40
C SER A 379 15.17 -10.35 -8.73
N MET A 380 15.38 -11.14 -9.78
CA MET A 380 15.67 -10.66 -11.13
C MET A 380 14.43 -10.84 -12.02
N ARG A 381 14.26 -9.97 -13.02
CA ARG A 381 13.29 -10.14 -14.12
C ARG A 381 14.02 -10.33 -15.44
N ALA A 382 13.43 -11.12 -16.33
CA ALA A 382 13.87 -11.23 -17.71
C ALA A 382 13.35 -10.04 -18.53
N MET A 383 14.16 -9.57 -19.46
CA MET A 383 13.82 -8.53 -20.42
C MET A 383 13.56 -9.14 -21.80
N PRO A 384 12.83 -8.47 -22.71
CA PRO A 384 12.57 -8.98 -24.06
C PRO A 384 13.84 -9.28 -24.88
N ASP A 385 14.95 -8.59 -24.59
CA ASP A 385 16.25 -8.79 -25.23
C ASP A 385 17.04 -9.98 -24.64
N GLY A 386 16.47 -10.74 -23.70
CA GLY A 386 17.10 -11.86 -23.01
C GLY A 386 18.01 -11.45 -21.85
N SER A 387 18.23 -10.15 -21.62
CA SER A 387 18.96 -9.68 -20.43
C SER A 387 18.14 -9.86 -19.15
N VAL A 388 18.80 -9.86 -18.00
CA VAL A 388 18.13 -9.83 -16.69
C VAL A 388 18.42 -8.53 -15.98
N ARG A 389 17.40 -7.97 -15.34
CA ARG A 389 17.52 -6.75 -14.52
C ARG A 389 17.01 -6.99 -13.11
N PRO A 390 17.59 -6.34 -12.09
CA PRO A 390 17.01 -6.34 -10.76
C PRO A 390 15.56 -5.88 -10.79
N TYR A 391 14.70 -6.60 -10.07
CA TYR A 391 13.28 -6.30 -9.96
C TYR A 391 12.93 -5.84 -8.54
N GLU A 392 13.51 -6.51 -7.54
CA GLU A 392 13.14 -6.33 -6.14
C GLU A 392 14.30 -6.71 -5.22
N ILE A 393 14.55 -5.88 -4.21
CA ILE A 393 15.51 -6.15 -3.13
C ILE A 393 14.75 -6.75 -1.94
N ASN A 394 15.09 -7.97 -1.57
CA ASN A 394 14.43 -8.72 -0.50
C ASN A 394 15.30 -8.63 0.76
N VAL A 395 14.84 -7.83 1.72
CA VAL A 395 15.49 -7.57 3.00
C VAL A 395 14.46 -6.98 3.96
N SER A 396 14.58 -7.25 5.26
CA SER A 396 13.86 -6.45 6.26
C SER A 396 14.46 -5.04 6.31
N LEU A 397 13.63 -3.99 6.40
CA LEU A 397 14.15 -2.62 6.43
C LEU A 397 15.07 -2.38 7.64
N TRP A 398 14.80 -3.04 8.78
CA TRP A 398 15.66 -3.00 9.95
C TRP A 398 17.09 -3.48 9.63
N TYR A 399 17.24 -4.63 8.96
CA TYR A 399 18.56 -5.11 8.54
C TYR A 399 19.17 -4.27 7.43
N ALA A 400 18.37 -3.79 6.47
CA ALA A 400 18.85 -2.98 5.35
C ALA A 400 19.74 -1.82 5.82
N LEU A 401 19.42 -1.21 6.95
CA LEU A 401 20.13 -0.06 7.50
C LEU A 401 21.44 -0.39 8.22
N LEU A 402 21.76 -1.68 8.41
CA LEU A 402 23.13 -2.10 8.77
C LEU A 402 24.15 -1.74 7.69
N ALA A 403 23.73 -1.66 6.43
CA ALA A 403 24.60 -1.29 5.33
C ALA A 403 24.86 0.24 5.26
N GLY A 404 24.18 1.02 6.08
CA GLY A 404 24.36 2.47 6.15
C GLY A 404 25.62 2.91 6.91
N PRO A 405 26.06 4.17 6.74
CA PRO A 405 27.16 4.74 7.52
C PRO A 405 26.93 4.63 9.04
N GLY A 406 27.96 4.24 9.78
CA GLY A 406 27.89 3.98 11.22
C GLY A 406 27.43 2.57 11.62
N GLY A 407 26.91 1.79 10.66
CA GLY A 407 26.54 0.39 10.86
C GLY A 407 25.62 0.17 12.07
N ALA A 408 25.90 -0.88 12.85
CA ALA A 408 25.09 -1.23 14.02
C ALA A 408 24.96 -0.11 15.07
N SER A 409 25.99 0.75 15.21
CA SER A 409 26.02 1.80 16.24
C SER A 409 25.02 2.94 16.01
N LEU A 410 24.69 3.23 14.75
CA LEU A 410 23.73 4.28 14.37
C LEU A 410 22.49 3.72 13.67
N ARG A 411 22.33 2.39 13.63
CA ARG A 411 21.22 1.73 12.92
C ARG A 411 19.86 2.19 13.44
N PHE A 412 19.70 2.31 14.75
CA PHE A 412 18.45 2.76 15.35
C PHE A 412 18.07 4.15 14.85
N ASP A 413 18.97 5.13 14.95
CA ASP A 413 18.70 6.50 14.53
C ASP A 413 18.44 6.57 13.02
N CYS A 414 19.28 5.90 12.21
CA CYS A 414 19.10 5.78 10.77
C CYS A 414 17.73 5.17 10.41
N PHE A 415 17.30 4.14 11.13
CA PHE A 415 15.96 3.56 10.99
C PHE A 415 14.87 4.54 11.34
N MET A 416 14.99 5.26 12.44
CA MET A 416 13.99 6.24 12.84
C MET A 416 13.86 7.38 11.82
N VAL A 417 14.94 7.77 11.12
CA VAL A 417 14.85 8.72 10.00
C VAL A 417 13.94 8.20 8.90
N SER A 418 14.13 6.94 8.46
CA SER A 418 13.31 6.34 7.39
C SER A 418 11.82 6.42 7.71
N GLN A 419 11.45 6.07 8.94
CA GLN A 419 10.05 6.07 9.37
C GLN A 419 9.52 7.48 9.53
N THR A 420 10.34 8.42 9.99
CA THR A 420 9.91 9.80 10.26
C THR A 420 9.70 10.60 9.00
N ILE A 421 10.52 10.35 7.97
CA ILE A 421 10.28 10.85 6.61
C ILE A 421 8.88 10.44 6.15
N MET A 422 8.55 9.15 6.20
CA MET A 422 7.23 8.62 5.83
C MET A 422 6.09 9.25 6.63
N LEU A 423 6.27 9.40 7.96
CA LEU A 423 5.29 10.02 8.84
C LEU A 423 5.10 11.52 8.57
N ALA A 424 6.06 12.20 7.96
CA ALA A 424 6.01 13.65 7.73
C ALA A 424 5.47 14.03 6.33
N LEU A 425 5.41 13.07 5.39
CA LEU A 425 4.91 13.28 4.03
C LEU A 425 3.39 13.52 3.97
N GLU A 426 2.94 14.19 2.90
CA GLU A 426 1.52 14.31 2.58
C GLU A 426 0.95 12.94 2.23
N GLY A 427 -0.14 12.54 2.88
CA GLY A 427 -0.74 11.21 2.72
C GLY A 427 -0.98 10.46 4.05
N ILE A 428 -1.29 9.17 3.93
CA ILE A 428 -1.50 8.25 5.05
C ILE A 428 -0.29 7.31 5.15
N PRO A 429 0.36 7.19 6.33
CA PRO A 429 1.45 6.24 6.52
C PRO A 429 0.96 4.80 6.61
N GLY A 430 1.54 3.92 5.81
CA GLY A 430 1.44 2.47 5.87
C GLY A 430 2.68 1.88 6.54
N ILE A 431 2.51 1.33 7.74
CA ILE A 431 3.57 0.79 8.58
C ILE A 431 3.54 -0.72 8.48
N TYR A 432 4.60 -1.32 7.98
CA TYR A 432 4.72 -2.78 7.96
C TYR A 432 5.07 -3.30 9.36
N ILE A 433 4.39 -4.35 9.81
CA ILE A 433 4.56 -4.90 11.17
C ILE A 433 6.02 -5.26 11.48
N HIS A 434 6.77 -5.75 10.49
CA HIS A 434 8.19 -6.07 10.69
C HIS A 434 9.09 -4.84 10.84
N SER A 435 8.71 -3.70 10.26
CA SER A 435 9.36 -2.42 10.55
C SER A 435 8.99 -1.92 11.95
N LEU A 436 7.73 -2.08 12.35
CA LEU A 436 7.26 -1.69 13.69
C LEU A 436 7.94 -2.49 14.82
N LEU A 437 8.25 -3.76 14.56
CA LEU A 437 8.84 -4.70 15.52
C LEU A 437 10.36 -4.85 15.39
N ALA A 438 11.03 -4.07 14.52
CA ALA A 438 12.44 -4.21 14.21
C ALA A 438 12.85 -5.67 13.87
N THR A 439 12.01 -6.36 13.10
CA THR A 439 12.20 -7.78 12.80
C THR A 439 13.45 -7.98 11.93
N PRO A 440 14.34 -8.94 12.26
CA PRO A 440 15.50 -9.27 11.45
C PRO A 440 15.15 -9.99 10.14
N ASN A 441 16.13 -10.23 9.28
CA ASN A 441 15.98 -11.12 8.13
C ASN A 441 15.71 -12.57 8.60
N ASP A 442 14.72 -13.22 7.98
CA ASP A 442 14.38 -14.62 8.21
C ASP A 442 14.94 -15.52 7.10
N LEU A 443 16.25 -15.75 7.13
CA LEU A 443 16.94 -16.61 6.16
C LEU A 443 16.51 -18.08 6.26
N ALA A 444 16.15 -18.54 7.46
CA ALA A 444 15.67 -19.90 7.67
C ALA A 444 14.34 -20.13 6.93
N ARG A 445 13.43 -19.15 6.95
CA ARG A 445 12.19 -19.21 6.18
C ARG A 445 12.45 -19.17 4.67
N VAL A 446 13.41 -18.37 4.20
CA VAL A 446 13.82 -18.38 2.78
C VAL A 446 14.30 -19.76 2.35
N GLU A 447 15.15 -20.41 3.15
CA GLU A 447 15.63 -21.76 2.87
C GLU A 447 14.48 -22.77 2.83
N LYS A 448 13.54 -22.66 3.77
CA LYS A 448 12.37 -23.55 3.85
C LYS A 448 11.39 -23.38 2.68
N THR A 449 11.13 -22.15 2.23
CA THR A 449 10.13 -21.87 1.19
C THR A 449 10.71 -21.83 -0.21
N GLY A 450 12.02 -21.61 -0.36
CA GLY A 450 12.66 -21.34 -1.65
C GLY A 450 12.31 -19.96 -2.25
N HIS A 451 11.63 -19.09 -1.50
CA HIS A 451 11.18 -17.78 -1.96
C HIS A 451 11.92 -16.64 -1.25
N ASN A 452 12.62 -15.79 -2.02
CA ASN A 452 13.38 -14.66 -1.46
C ASN A 452 12.53 -13.72 -0.60
N ARG A 453 11.26 -13.48 -0.98
CA ARG A 453 10.33 -12.60 -0.24
C ARG A 453 10.01 -13.10 1.16
N SER A 454 10.22 -14.38 1.46
CA SER A 454 10.03 -14.90 2.81
C SER A 454 10.99 -14.28 3.84
N ILE A 455 12.08 -13.63 3.39
CA ILE A 455 13.09 -13.01 4.26
C ILE A 455 12.53 -11.92 5.19
N ASN A 456 11.46 -11.22 4.77
CA ASN A 456 10.80 -10.17 5.54
C ASN A 456 9.34 -10.52 5.83
N ARG A 457 9.02 -11.82 5.99
CA ARG A 457 7.69 -12.35 6.34
C ARG A 457 7.78 -13.29 7.56
N HIS A 458 8.52 -12.86 8.58
CA HIS A 458 8.76 -13.66 9.78
C HIS A 458 7.43 -13.97 10.50
N GLN A 459 7.35 -15.15 11.12
CA GLN A 459 6.27 -15.49 12.03
C GLN A 459 6.82 -15.55 13.44
N TRP A 460 6.35 -14.63 14.27
CA TRP A 460 6.74 -14.54 15.67
C TRP A 460 5.98 -15.59 16.48
N ASP A 461 6.72 -16.36 17.29
CA ASP A 461 6.11 -16.91 18.50
C ASP A 461 5.68 -15.74 19.39
N TYR A 462 4.39 -15.70 19.73
CA TYR A 462 3.83 -14.52 20.37
C TYR A 462 4.38 -14.30 21.78
N ARG A 463 4.71 -15.37 22.52
CA ARG A 463 5.30 -15.27 23.86
C ARG A 463 6.72 -14.71 23.79
N ASP A 464 7.50 -15.15 22.80
CA ASP A 464 8.84 -14.61 22.55
C ASP A 464 8.81 -13.13 22.16
N LEU A 465 7.83 -12.72 21.34
CA LEU A 465 7.64 -11.32 20.99
C LEU A 465 7.28 -10.48 22.22
N GLU A 466 6.35 -10.94 23.06
CA GLU A 466 5.99 -10.24 24.30
C GLU A 466 7.21 -10.09 25.22
N ALA A 467 8.05 -11.12 25.35
CA ALA A 467 9.28 -11.05 26.13
C ALA A 467 10.26 -10.01 25.57
N ARG A 468 10.38 -9.89 24.24
CA ARG A 468 11.19 -8.84 23.59
C ARG A 468 10.62 -7.45 23.84
N LEU A 469 9.31 -7.26 23.68
CA LEU A 469 8.66 -5.96 23.92
C LEU A 469 8.76 -5.54 25.40
N ALA A 470 8.81 -6.49 26.32
CA ALA A 470 9.01 -6.23 27.75
C ALA A 470 10.45 -5.85 28.12
N ASP A 471 11.45 -6.23 27.31
CA ASP A 471 12.85 -5.83 27.51
C ASP A 471 13.13 -4.46 26.86
N PRO A 472 13.28 -3.37 27.64
CA PRO A 472 13.48 -2.03 27.10
C PRO A 472 14.80 -1.86 26.33
N LYS A 473 15.72 -2.83 26.41
CA LYS A 473 16.99 -2.83 25.66
C LYS A 473 16.90 -3.58 24.35
N SER A 474 15.79 -4.27 24.06
CA SER A 474 15.63 -4.99 22.81
C SER A 474 15.37 -4.00 21.67
N ASP A 475 15.88 -4.33 20.47
CA ASP A 475 15.62 -3.57 19.24
C ASP A 475 14.10 -3.37 19.04
N SER A 476 13.31 -4.42 19.28
CA SER A 476 11.85 -4.41 19.13
C SER A 476 11.19 -3.42 20.08
N ALA A 477 11.53 -3.43 21.37
CA ALA A 477 10.93 -2.51 22.35
C ALA A 477 11.32 -1.05 22.07
N MET A 478 12.59 -0.81 21.73
CA MET A 478 13.10 0.54 21.42
C MET A 478 12.39 1.14 20.20
N VAL A 479 12.35 0.39 19.09
CA VAL A 479 11.70 0.85 17.85
C VAL A 479 10.20 0.97 18.04
N PHE A 480 9.55 -0.03 18.64
CA PHE A 480 8.10 -0.01 18.87
C PHE A 480 7.69 1.22 19.69
N SER A 481 8.37 1.44 20.83
CA SER A 481 8.07 2.56 21.73
C SER A 481 8.24 3.91 21.05
N GLU A 482 9.34 4.08 20.31
CA GLU A 482 9.62 5.34 19.62
C GLU A 482 8.65 5.59 18.45
N MET A 483 8.28 4.55 17.70
CA MET A 483 7.25 4.63 16.66
C MET A 483 5.90 5.02 17.24
N MET A 484 5.46 4.37 18.32
CA MET A 484 4.23 4.70 19.02
C MET A 484 4.24 6.15 19.54
N ARG A 485 5.37 6.62 20.05
CA ARG A 485 5.53 8.01 20.51
C ARG A 485 5.39 9.00 19.35
N ARG A 486 6.11 8.80 18.23
CA ARG A 486 6.04 9.70 17.05
C ARG A 486 4.65 9.73 16.42
N LEU A 487 3.98 8.57 16.33
CA LEU A 487 2.59 8.50 15.89
C LEU A 487 1.67 9.29 16.82
N SER A 488 1.80 9.10 18.13
CA SER A 488 1.00 9.83 19.11
C SER A 488 1.18 11.35 19.01
N ILE A 489 2.39 11.81 18.68
CA ILE A 489 2.66 13.23 18.41
C ILE A 489 1.98 13.64 17.11
N ARG A 490 2.20 12.89 16.02
CA ARG A 490 1.65 13.17 14.67
C ARG A 490 0.14 13.34 14.69
N GLN A 491 -0.59 12.45 15.36
CA GLN A 491 -2.06 12.44 15.38
C GLN A 491 -2.70 13.68 16.02
N ARG A 492 -1.92 14.49 16.75
CA ARG A 492 -2.38 15.75 17.36
C ARG A 492 -2.14 16.97 16.45
N GLN A 493 -1.38 16.81 15.36
CA GLN A 493 -0.99 17.93 14.52
C GLN A 493 -1.85 18.01 13.27
N LYS A 494 -2.71 19.02 13.19
CA LYS A 494 -3.55 19.27 12.00
C LYS A 494 -2.74 19.51 10.73
N ALA A 495 -1.52 20.05 10.83
CA ALA A 495 -0.63 20.22 9.69
C ALA A 495 -0.23 18.89 9.04
N PHE A 496 -0.36 17.78 9.76
CA PHE A 496 -0.09 16.44 9.24
C PHE A 496 -1.28 15.76 8.55
N HIS A 497 -2.44 16.43 8.47
CA HIS A 497 -3.61 15.94 7.75
C HIS A 497 -3.22 15.50 6.31
N PRO A 498 -3.71 14.35 5.78
CA PRO A 498 -3.27 13.81 4.49
C PRO A 498 -3.42 14.75 3.30
N ASN A 499 -4.32 15.74 3.39
CA ASN A 499 -4.53 16.79 2.38
C ASN A 499 -4.11 18.20 2.83
N ALA A 500 -3.30 18.30 3.89
CA ALA A 500 -2.70 19.56 4.32
C ALA A 500 -1.67 20.06 3.29
N THR A 501 -1.44 21.37 3.25
CA THR A 501 -0.44 21.95 2.36
C THR A 501 0.95 21.36 2.65
N HIS A 502 1.69 21.07 1.59
CA HIS A 502 3.03 20.49 1.63
C HIS A 502 3.95 21.27 0.70
N MET A 503 5.18 21.55 1.15
CA MET A 503 6.26 22.05 0.30
C MET A 503 7.58 21.37 0.64
N THR A 504 8.33 20.93 -0.36
CA THR A 504 9.68 20.39 -0.16
C THR A 504 10.70 21.52 -0.06
N MET A 505 11.54 21.46 0.97
CA MET A 505 12.63 22.40 1.20
C MET A 505 13.96 21.76 0.84
N ASP A 506 14.96 22.57 0.54
CA ASP A 506 16.29 22.08 0.14
C ASP A 506 17.37 22.76 0.95
N PHE A 507 17.97 21.96 1.82
CA PHE A 507 19.08 22.35 2.68
C PHE A 507 20.37 21.62 2.27
N GLY A 508 20.46 21.16 1.01
CA GLY A 508 21.57 20.39 0.50
C GLY A 508 21.43 18.88 0.72
N PRO A 509 22.48 18.10 0.36
CA PRO A 509 22.39 16.63 0.29
C PRO A 509 22.23 15.96 1.66
N GLY A 510 22.69 16.56 2.75
CA GLY A 510 22.63 15.94 4.08
C GLY A 510 21.27 16.00 4.78
N ILE A 511 20.34 16.80 4.26
CA ILE A 511 19.05 17.08 4.91
C ILE A 511 17.90 16.87 3.93
N PHE A 512 16.97 15.99 4.29
CA PHE A 512 15.65 15.94 3.66
C PHE A 512 14.67 16.78 4.50
N ALA A 513 14.00 17.75 3.87
CA ALA A 513 13.13 18.67 4.59
C ALA A 513 11.83 18.97 3.87
N LEU A 514 10.79 19.21 4.68
CA LEU A 514 9.46 19.57 4.20
C LEU A 514 8.79 20.54 5.16
N TRP A 515 7.98 21.43 4.60
CA TRP A 515 7.06 22.29 5.32
C TRP A 515 5.65 21.79 5.13
N ARG A 516 4.90 21.71 6.24
CA ARG A 516 3.48 21.35 6.28
C ARG A 516 2.69 22.50 6.89
N GLN A 517 1.52 22.79 6.34
CA GLN A 517 0.59 23.78 6.91
C GLN A 517 -0.83 23.21 6.98
N SER A 518 -1.48 23.36 8.13
CA SER A 518 -2.85 22.91 8.35
C SER A 518 -3.84 23.58 7.40
N GLY A 519 -4.98 22.92 7.14
CA GLY A 519 -5.99 23.46 6.22
C GLY A 519 -6.61 24.79 6.68
N ASP A 520 -6.62 25.05 7.98
CA ASP A 520 -7.03 26.32 8.60
C ASP A 520 -5.89 27.35 8.68
N ARG A 521 -4.68 27.00 8.23
CA ARG A 521 -3.45 27.81 8.23
C ARG A 521 -2.95 28.25 9.61
N THR A 522 -3.47 27.64 10.68
CA THR A 522 -3.08 27.99 12.05
C THR A 522 -1.80 27.28 12.50
N GLN A 523 -1.49 26.12 11.91
CA GLN A 523 -0.32 25.33 12.26
C GLN A 523 0.63 25.23 11.08
N SER A 524 1.91 25.49 11.35
CA SER A 524 3.04 25.18 10.47
C SER A 524 3.96 24.15 11.15
N ILE A 525 4.51 23.24 10.36
CA ILE A 525 5.54 22.29 10.79
C ILE A 525 6.66 22.25 9.75
N PHE A 526 7.89 22.47 10.20
CA PHE A 526 9.09 22.21 9.44
C PHE A 526 9.70 20.89 9.90
N ALA A 527 9.57 19.85 9.07
CA ALA A 527 10.13 18.54 9.37
C ALA A 527 11.51 18.41 8.71
N LEU A 528 12.55 18.36 9.54
CA LEU A 528 13.95 18.27 9.16
C LEU A 528 14.48 16.87 9.49
N HIS A 529 15.17 16.25 8.54
CA HIS A 529 15.70 14.90 8.67
C HIS A 529 17.17 14.87 8.23
N ASN A 530 18.08 14.70 9.18
CA ASN A 530 19.47 14.41 8.87
C ASN A 530 19.58 12.99 8.32
N VAL A 531 20.04 12.83 7.08
CA VAL A 531 20.22 11.52 6.46
C VAL A 531 21.66 11.00 6.57
N THR A 532 22.50 11.67 7.36
CA THR A 532 23.95 11.40 7.45
C THR A 532 24.37 10.93 8.84
N ALA A 533 25.49 10.21 8.90
CA ALA A 533 26.15 9.81 10.14
C ALA A 533 26.99 10.92 10.80
N ARG A 534 26.84 12.18 10.37
CA ARG A 534 27.53 13.35 10.93
C ARG A 534 26.52 14.40 11.34
N GLU A 535 26.94 15.31 12.20
CA GLU A 535 26.12 16.48 12.54
C GLU A 535 25.85 17.33 11.29
N GLN A 536 24.65 17.90 11.20
CA GLN A 536 24.24 18.83 10.17
C GLN A 536 23.68 20.10 10.80
N VAL A 537 23.87 21.23 10.12
CA VAL A 537 23.43 22.55 10.57
C VAL A 537 22.44 23.11 9.57
N VAL A 538 21.28 23.54 10.06
CA VAL A 538 20.26 24.21 9.25
C VAL A 538 20.12 25.66 9.74
N PRO A 539 20.51 26.65 8.93
CA PRO A 539 20.30 28.05 9.27
C PRO A 539 18.81 28.37 9.43
N LEU A 540 18.44 29.05 10.53
CA LEU A 540 17.05 29.41 10.82
C LEU A 540 16.51 30.47 9.86
N ASP A 541 17.36 31.34 9.32
CA ASP A 541 16.98 32.35 8.31
C ASP A 541 16.47 31.75 6.98
N ARG A 542 16.72 30.45 6.76
CA ARG A 542 16.20 29.67 5.64
C ARG A 542 14.88 28.96 5.96
N ILE A 543 14.37 29.13 7.17
CA ILE A 543 13.07 28.63 7.64
C ILE A 543 12.20 29.85 7.97
N ASN A 544 11.01 29.92 7.36
CA ASN A 544 10.10 31.05 7.60
C ASN A 544 9.35 30.87 8.93
N LEU A 545 10.07 31.05 10.05
CA LEU A 545 9.48 31.14 11.37
C LEU A 545 8.73 32.46 11.51
N ILE A 546 7.51 32.42 12.02
CA ILE A 546 6.68 33.60 12.23
C ILE A 546 7.16 34.26 13.52
N GLU A 547 7.52 35.55 13.42
CA GLU A 547 7.98 36.35 14.55
C GLU A 547 6.92 36.39 15.67
N ASN A 548 7.35 36.30 16.92
CA ASN A 548 6.50 36.27 18.12
C ASN A 548 5.58 35.04 18.26
N GLU A 549 5.74 33.99 17.44
CA GLU A 549 5.14 32.68 17.71
C GLU A 549 6.10 31.75 18.47
N PRO A 550 5.60 30.90 19.38
CA PRO A 550 6.44 29.94 20.08
C PRO A 550 6.78 28.78 19.12
N TRP A 551 8.06 28.55 18.87
CA TRP A 551 8.52 27.43 18.05
C TRP A 551 9.14 26.34 18.91
N VAL A 552 8.68 25.11 18.74
CA VAL A 552 9.16 23.93 19.49
C VAL A 552 9.47 22.80 18.53
N ASP A 553 10.50 22.01 18.81
CA ASP A 553 10.64 20.70 18.20
C ASP A 553 9.69 19.70 18.87
N LEU A 554 8.63 19.30 18.17
CA LEU A 554 7.63 18.36 18.66
C LEU A 554 8.22 17.00 19.08
N LEU A 555 9.39 16.62 18.56
CA LEU A 555 10.00 15.32 18.85
C LEU A 555 10.81 15.32 20.16
N SER A 556 11.49 16.42 20.49
CA SER A 556 12.31 16.54 21.71
C SER A 556 11.64 17.37 22.81
N GLY A 557 10.70 18.26 22.46
CA GLY A 557 10.14 19.27 23.35
C GLY A 557 11.03 20.50 23.53
N GLU A 558 12.18 20.56 22.85
CA GLU A 558 13.09 21.72 22.92
C GLU A 558 12.50 22.94 22.22
N GLU A 559 12.54 24.09 22.88
CA GLU A 559 12.23 25.37 22.25
C GLU A 559 13.28 25.73 21.19
N VAL A 560 12.82 26.25 20.07
CA VAL A 560 13.67 26.72 18.97
C VAL A 560 13.89 28.21 19.17
N ASP A 561 15.04 28.54 19.76
CA ASP A 561 15.42 29.91 20.14
C ASP A 561 16.06 30.65 18.95
N GLU A 562 15.41 31.70 18.45
CA GLU A 562 15.89 32.57 17.35
C GLU A 562 17.32 33.14 17.53
N PRO A 563 17.82 33.52 18.74
CA PRO A 563 19.14 34.09 18.96
C PRO A 563 20.31 33.19 18.55
N ARG A 564 20.11 31.87 18.44
CA ARG A 564 21.17 30.95 17.95
C ARG A 564 21.36 31.03 16.43
N GLY A 565 20.33 31.45 15.69
CA GLY A 565 20.37 31.56 14.22
C GLY A 565 20.47 30.23 13.46
N GLU A 566 20.56 29.09 14.14
CA GLU A 566 20.74 27.77 13.54
C GLU A 566 20.08 26.64 14.33
N VAL A 567 19.73 25.56 13.62
CA VAL A 567 19.25 24.30 14.18
C VAL A 567 20.32 23.23 13.95
N LEU A 568 20.82 22.66 15.03
CA LEU A 568 21.75 21.53 15.01
C LEU A 568 20.97 20.22 14.99
N LEU A 569 21.37 19.33 14.07
CA LEU A 569 20.89 17.96 13.98
C LEU A 569 22.06 16.99 14.17
N ALA A 570 22.05 16.24 15.26
CA ALA A 570 22.95 15.11 15.49
C ALA A 570 22.85 14.08 14.34
N PRO A 571 23.81 13.15 14.19
CA PRO A 571 23.73 12.07 13.21
C PRO A 571 22.35 11.41 13.21
N TYR A 572 21.71 11.36 12.04
CA TYR A 572 20.36 10.81 11.87
C TYR A 572 19.25 11.40 12.77
N GLN A 573 19.44 12.59 13.34
CA GLN A 573 18.39 13.26 14.11
C GLN A 573 17.28 13.77 13.18
N CYS A 574 16.04 13.67 13.67
CA CYS A 574 14.89 14.32 13.08
C CYS A 574 14.38 15.40 14.02
N ARG A 575 13.87 16.51 13.47
CA ARG A 575 13.16 17.55 14.22
C ARG A 575 11.88 17.92 13.50
N TRP A 576 10.79 18.11 14.24
CA TRP A 576 9.51 18.62 13.74
C TRP A 576 9.22 19.96 14.41
N ILE A 577 9.72 21.03 13.81
CA ILE A 577 9.62 22.38 14.37
C ILE A 577 8.23 22.94 14.09
N SER A 578 7.43 23.18 15.13
CA SER A 578 6.05 23.66 15.00
C SER A 578 5.77 24.89 15.85
N ASN A 579 4.85 25.72 15.37
CA ASN A 579 4.31 26.86 16.09
C ASN A 579 3.17 26.51 17.09
N ILE A 580 2.79 25.23 17.17
CA ILE A 580 1.79 24.73 18.12
C ILE A 580 2.43 23.65 19.00
N LEU A 581 2.19 23.75 20.31
CA LEU A 581 2.73 22.82 21.30
C LEU A 581 2.02 21.45 21.29
N PRO A 582 2.69 20.35 21.67
CA PRO A 582 2.12 18.98 21.69
C PRO A 582 0.93 18.76 22.63
N GLU A 583 0.68 19.67 23.57
CA GLU A 583 -0.32 19.57 24.64
C GLU A 583 -1.63 20.32 24.36
N ARG A 584 -1.73 21.04 23.24
CA ARG A 584 -2.93 21.80 22.85
C ARG A 584 -3.80 21.10 21.81
#